data_AF-A0A535IUL8-F1
#
_entry.id   AF-A0A535IUL8-F1
#
_cell.length_a   1.000
_cell.length_b   1.000
_cell.length_c   1.000
_cell.angle_alpha   90.00
_cell.angle_beta   90.00
_cell.angle_gamma   90.00
#
_symmetry.space_group_name_H-M   'P 1'
#
loop_
_entity.id
_entity.type
_entity.pdbx_description
1 polymer ?
#
loop_
_entity_poly.entity_id
_entity_poly.type
_entity_poly.pdbx_seq_one_letter_code
_entity_poly.pdbx_strand_id
1 'polypeptide(L)'
;MKLMPTQMKTQPTLAQAQPQQIHANRLIIASNRGPVEYNLSHDKTLKHRRGAGGMVTALIDAGNRMEVTWVAMAMTEGDRVALKEAQQQNEGLLLSPIRGQKMQLRYVAIPKSAYRKHYEGFSNQVLWFLQHYLYNPNEDSAFTRRIQDAWTNGYCVANRAIADAVNVEIEREEGPAISAAGISCPATLHMLSIVDWLATISLASRPSATLATS
;
A
#
# COMPACT_ATOMS: atom_id res chain seq x y z
N MET A 1 5.29 -10.95 62.32
CA MET A 1 4.05 -11.12 61.55
C MET A 1 4.44 -11.12 60.07
N LYS A 2 4.41 -12.29 59.40
CA LYS A 2 4.99 -12.51 58.07
C LYS A 2 3.84 -12.48 57.05
N LEU A 3 3.81 -11.47 56.16
CA LEU A 3 2.82 -11.38 55.08
C LEU A 3 3.10 -12.47 54.05
N MET A 4 2.12 -13.35 53.81
CA MET A 4 2.13 -14.31 52.69
C MET A 4 1.55 -13.62 51.45
N PRO A 5 2.19 -13.72 50.27
CA PRO A 5 1.59 -13.24 49.04
C PRO A 5 0.51 -14.21 48.55
N THR A 6 -0.66 -13.67 48.22
CA THR A 6 -1.76 -14.38 47.58
C THR A 6 -1.35 -14.80 46.17
N GLN A 7 -1.23 -16.11 45.93
CA GLN A 7 -1.03 -16.69 44.60
C GLN A 7 -2.36 -16.64 43.83
N MET A 8 -2.47 -15.73 42.86
CA MET A 8 -3.52 -15.78 41.84
C MET A 8 -3.16 -16.88 40.83
N LYS A 9 -4.02 -17.90 40.72
CA LYS A 9 -3.94 -18.91 39.66
C LYS A 9 -4.26 -18.25 38.31
N THR A 10 -3.23 -17.87 37.56
CA THR A 10 -3.39 -17.54 36.13
C THR A 10 -3.54 -18.83 35.35
N GLN A 11 -4.77 -19.10 34.92
CA GLN A 11 -5.10 -20.20 34.01
C GLN A 11 -4.74 -19.73 32.59
N PRO A 12 -3.80 -20.37 31.88
CA PRO A 12 -3.44 -19.94 30.53
C PRO A 12 -4.42 -20.58 29.55
N THR A 13 -5.59 -19.98 29.38
CA THR A 13 -6.42 -20.27 28.20
C THR A 13 -6.02 -19.30 27.09
N LEU A 14 -4.81 -19.49 26.56
CA LEU A 14 -4.52 -19.02 25.20
C LEU A 14 -5.29 -19.96 24.28
N ALA A 15 -6.54 -19.62 23.99
CA ALA A 15 -7.20 -20.12 22.81
C ALA A 15 -6.26 -19.78 21.64
N GLN A 16 -5.56 -20.78 21.14
CA GLN A 16 -4.80 -20.67 19.91
C GLN A 16 -5.80 -20.30 18.83
N ALA A 17 -5.89 -19.01 18.52
CA ALA A 17 -6.64 -18.54 17.38
C ALA A 17 -6.02 -19.26 16.18
N GLN A 18 -6.71 -20.28 15.67
CA GLN A 18 -6.34 -20.88 14.40
C GLN A 18 -6.27 -19.74 13.40
N PRO A 19 -5.15 -19.57 12.67
CA PRO A 19 -5.05 -18.51 11.68
C PRO A 19 -6.24 -18.67 10.75
N GLN A 20 -7.12 -17.66 10.77
CA GLN A 20 -8.36 -17.68 10.01
C GLN A 20 -7.99 -17.95 8.56
N GLN A 21 -8.41 -19.12 8.06
CA GLN A 21 -7.91 -19.63 6.80
C GLN A 21 -8.41 -18.71 5.70
N ILE A 22 -7.49 -17.91 5.16
CA ILE A 22 -7.82 -16.89 4.17
C ILE A 22 -8.08 -17.60 2.85
N HIS A 23 -9.36 -17.74 2.48
CA HIS A 23 -9.81 -18.30 1.19
C HIS A 23 -9.80 -17.24 0.08
N ALA A 24 -8.73 -16.44 -0.03
CA ALA A 24 -8.55 -15.49 -1.12
C ALA A 24 -7.50 -16.03 -2.09
N ASN A 25 -7.86 -16.11 -3.37
CA ASN A 25 -6.93 -16.56 -4.42
C ASN A 25 -6.12 -15.40 -5.01
N ARG A 26 -6.48 -14.17 -4.64
CA ARG A 26 -5.93 -12.93 -5.20
C ARG A 26 -5.58 -11.92 -4.09
N LEU A 27 -4.43 -11.31 -4.23
CA LEU A 27 -3.88 -10.32 -3.30
C LEU A 27 -3.55 -9.03 -4.05
N ILE A 28 -4.21 -7.95 -3.67
CA ILE A 28 -3.93 -6.59 -4.16
C ILE A 28 -3.10 -5.87 -3.10
N ILE A 29 -1.93 -5.39 -3.48
CA ILE A 29 -1.03 -4.66 -2.59
C ILE A 29 -0.98 -3.21 -3.07
N ALA A 30 -1.26 -2.28 -2.17
CA ALA A 30 -1.15 -0.86 -2.43
C ALA A 30 0.00 -0.25 -1.61
N SER A 31 0.93 0.43 -2.26
CA SER A 31 2.00 1.13 -1.56
C SER A 31 2.43 2.39 -2.31
N ASN A 32 3.05 3.35 -1.61
CA ASN A 32 3.58 4.51 -2.32
C ASN A 32 4.67 4.09 -3.33
N ARG A 33 5.59 3.23 -2.92
CA ARG A 33 6.67 2.71 -3.78
C ARG A 33 6.42 1.25 -4.15
N GLY A 34 6.46 0.95 -5.44
CA GLY A 34 6.31 -0.41 -5.96
C GLY A 34 7.54 -1.30 -5.73
N PRO A 35 7.43 -2.60 -6.04
CA PRO A 35 8.51 -3.58 -5.94
C PRO A 35 9.53 -3.46 -7.08
N VAL A 36 9.17 -2.68 -8.11
CA VAL A 36 10.00 -2.31 -9.25
C VAL A 36 10.00 -0.80 -9.36
N GLU A 37 11.13 -0.22 -9.72
CA GLU A 37 11.27 1.19 -10.04
C GLU A 37 11.89 1.30 -11.42
N TYR A 38 11.24 2.04 -12.31
CA TYR A 38 11.73 2.30 -13.64
C TYR A 38 12.51 3.61 -13.66
N ASN A 39 13.60 3.66 -14.40
CA ASN A 39 14.41 4.85 -14.59
C ASN A 39 14.72 4.98 -16.08
N LEU A 40 14.65 6.20 -16.60
CA LEU A 40 15.02 6.49 -17.98
C LEU A 40 16.51 6.78 -18.02
N SER A 41 17.29 5.99 -18.76
CA SER A 41 18.71 6.30 -18.98
C SER A 41 18.91 7.37 -20.04
N HIS A 42 20.16 7.84 -20.17
CA HIS A 42 20.51 8.95 -21.06
C HIS A 42 20.22 8.69 -22.54
N ASP A 43 20.26 7.42 -22.95
CA ASP A 43 19.88 6.90 -24.26
C ASP A 43 18.36 6.74 -24.46
N LYS A 44 17.54 7.22 -23.51
CA LYS A 44 16.07 7.08 -23.49
C LYS A 44 15.59 5.63 -23.41
N THR A 45 16.42 4.70 -22.95
CA THR A 45 15.98 3.33 -22.68
C THR A 45 15.42 3.21 -21.26
N LEU A 46 14.34 2.43 -21.10
CA LEU A 46 13.78 2.12 -19.80
C LEU A 46 14.61 1.05 -19.11
N LYS A 47 15.18 1.39 -17.96
CA LYS A 47 15.84 0.45 -17.06
C LYS A 47 14.98 0.23 -15.83
N HIS A 48 14.91 -1.00 -15.36
CA HIS A 48 14.18 -1.33 -14.15
C HIS A 48 15.16 -1.73 -13.05
N ARG A 49 14.80 -1.41 -11.81
CA ARG A 49 15.51 -1.83 -10.61
C ARG A 49 14.53 -2.44 -9.63
N ARG A 50 14.95 -3.49 -8.94
CA ARG A 50 14.19 -4.04 -7.80
C ARG A 50 14.14 -3.02 -6.67
N GLY A 51 12.93 -2.73 -6.19
CA GLY A 51 12.70 -1.97 -4.98
C GLY A 51 13.34 -2.68 -3.78
N ALA A 52 14.12 -1.93 -3.00
CA ALA A 52 14.74 -2.45 -1.79
C ALA A 52 13.74 -2.38 -0.62
N GLY A 53 13.61 -3.47 0.15
CA GLY A 53 12.80 -3.50 1.38
C GLY A 53 12.36 -4.90 1.80
N GLY A 54 12.33 -5.17 3.11
CA GLY A 54 11.96 -6.48 3.66
C GLY A 54 10.53 -6.90 3.31
N MET A 55 9.57 -5.96 3.29
CA MET A 55 8.18 -6.22 2.89
C MET A 55 8.06 -6.67 1.44
N VAL A 56 8.75 -6.01 0.51
CA VAL A 56 8.73 -6.39 -0.91
C VAL A 56 9.15 -7.83 -1.06
N THR A 57 10.27 -8.22 -0.43
CA THR A 57 10.79 -9.60 -0.47
C THR A 57 9.84 -10.62 0.17
N ALA A 58 9.25 -10.31 1.32
CA ALA A 58 8.31 -11.23 1.98
C ALA A 58 7.01 -11.41 1.17
N LEU A 59 6.46 -10.34 0.60
CA LEU A 59 5.22 -10.37 -0.18
C LEU A 59 5.41 -11.03 -1.55
N ILE A 60 6.61 -10.93 -2.14
CA ILE A 60 6.96 -11.70 -3.34
C ILE A 60 6.84 -13.21 -3.09
N ASP A 61 7.28 -13.70 -1.93
CA ASP A 61 7.25 -15.14 -1.63
C ASP A 61 5.81 -15.66 -1.45
N ALA A 62 4.95 -14.84 -0.84
CA ALA A 62 3.51 -15.10 -0.77
C ALA A 62 2.87 -15.15 -2.18
N GLY A 63 3.34 -14.34 -3.12
CA GLY A 63 2.86 -14.31 -4.51
C GLY A 63 3.13 -15.56 -5.34
N ASN A 64 3.92 -16.52 -4.84
CA ASN A 64 4.02 -17.84 -5.48
C ASN A 64 2.77 -18.71 -5.24
N ARG A 65 1.90 -18.33 -4.29
CA ARG A 65 0.72 -19.10 -3.88
C ARG A 65 -0.61 -18.45 -4.31
N MET A 66 -0.58 -17.19 -4.73
CA MET A 66 -1.75 -16.37 -5.05
C MET A 66 -1.45 -15.47 -6.24
N GLU A 67 -2.48 -15.03 -6.95
CA GLU A 67 -2.33 -13.99 -7.97
C GLU A 67 -2.13 -12.64 -7.29
N VAL A 68 -1.02 -11.96 -7.59
CA VAL A 68 -0.68 -10.68 -6.94
C VAL A 68 -0.73 -9.54 -7.95
N THR A 69 -1.50 -8.51 -7.59
CA THR A 69 -1.43 -7.20 -8.27
C THR A 69 -0.90 -6.16 -7.31
N TRP A 70 0.14 -5.44 -7.73
CA TRP A 70 0.76 -4.38 -6.96
C TRP A 70 0.43 -3.01 -7.53
N VAL A 71 -0.38 -2.24 -6.82
CA VAL A 71 -0.73 -0.85 -7.12
C VAL A 71 0.28 0.08 -6.44
N ALA A 72 0.95 0.94 -7.21
CA ALA A 72 1.93 1.86 -6.67
C ALA A 72 1.94 3.23 -7.35
N MET A 73 2.50 4.25 -6.70
CA MET A 73 2.64 5.57 -7.32
C MET A 73 3.78 5.56 -8.36
N ALA A 74 3.56 6.23 -9.50
CA ALA A 74 4.61 6.51 -10.47
C ALA A 74 5.50 7.65 -9.95
N MET A 75 6.61 7.28 -9.31
CA MET A 75 7.47 8.23 -8.60
C MET A 75 8.48 8.89 -9.54
N THR A 76 9.00 8.15 -10.51
CA THR A 76 10.02 8.63 -11.44
C THR A 76 9.41 8.96 -12.81
N GLU A 77 10.19 9.64 -13.67
CA GLU A 77 9.80 9.76 -15.08
C GLU A 77 9.78 8.40 -15.79
N GLY A 78 10.67 7.48 -15.40
CA GLY A 78 10.68 6.13 -15.94
C GLY A 78 9.39 5.38 -15.65
N ASP A 79 8.86 5.48 -14.42
CA ASP A 79 7.59 4.86 -14.04
C ASP A 79 6.42 5.42 -14.87
N ARG A 80 6.44 6.73 -15.13
CA ARG A 80 5.41 7.40 -15.95
C ARG A 80 5.46 6.98 -17.41
N VAL A 81 6.66 6.80 -17.96
CA VAL A 81 6.83 6.28 -19.33
C VAL A 81 6.37 4.83 -19.39
N ALA A 82 6.80 3.98 -18.46
CA ALA A 82 6.38 2.57 -18.38
C ALA A 82 4.85 2.45 -18.24
N LEU A 83 4.23 3.28 -17.39
CA LEU A 83 2.77 3.35 -17.27
C LEU A 83 2.10 3.74 -18.60
N LYS A 84 2.63 4.76 -19.29
CA LYS A 84 2.07 5.22 -20.56
C LYS A 84 2.14 4.13 -21.64
N GLU A 85 3.25 3.41 -21.72
CA GLU A 85 3.41 2.26 -22.62
C GLU A 85 2.40 1.16 -22.27
N ALA A 86 2.25 0.85 -20.98
CA ALA A 86 1.30 -0.15 -20.49
C ALA A 86 -0.17 0.23 -20.76
N GLN A 87 -0.52 1.51 -20.68
CA GLN A 87 -1.86 2.00 -21.01
C GLN A 87 -2.21 1.78 -22.48
N GLN A 88 -1.21 1.83 -23.38
CA GLN A 88 -1.41 1.58 -24.81
C GLN A 88 -1.52 0.10 -25.15
N GLN A 89 -0.98 -0.79 -24.31
CA GLN A 89 -0.86 -2.22 -24.62
C GLN A 89 -1.79 -3.10 -23.80
N ASN A 90 -2.02 -2.77 -22.53
CA ASN A 90 -2.63 -3.69 -21.54
C ASN A 90 -3.35 -2.93 -20.41
N GLU A 91 -4.11 -1.88 -20.75
CA GLU A 91 -4.96 -1.13 -19.79
C GLU A 91 -4.22 -0.61 -18.54
N GLY A 92 -2.90 -0.39 -18.66
CA GLY A 92 -2.06 0.12 -17.57
C GLY A 92 -1.51 -0.94 -16.61
N LEU A 93 -1.70 -2.23 -16.91
CA LEU A 93 -1.10 -3.35 -16.18
C LEU A 93 0.22 -3.78 -16.82
N LEU A 94 1.26 -3.90 -16.00
CA LEU A 94 2.57 -4.41 -16.40
C LEU A 94 2.83 -5.74 -15.71
N LEU A 95 3.54 -6.65 -16.38
CA LEU A 95 4.13 -7.80 -15.69
C LEU A 95 5.47 -7.40 -15.07
N SER A 96 5.76 -7.89 -13.87
CA SER A 96 7.05 -7.64 -13.24
C SER A 96 8.20 -8.15 -14.13
N PRO A 97 9.18 -7.30 -14.50
CA PRO A 97 10.34 -7.71 -15.29
C PRO A 97 11.36 -8.52 -14.47
N ILE A 98 11.15 -8.64 -13.14
CA ILE A 98 12.07 -9.35 -12.26
C ILE A 98 11.82 -10.86 -12.35
N ARG A 99 12.85 -11.60 -12.74
CA ARG A 99 12.81 -13.07 -12.81
C ARG A 99 12.36 -13.69 -11.49
N GLY A 100 11.42 -14.63 -11.58
CA GLY A 100 10.87 -15.33 -10.42
C GLY A 100 9.78 -14.56 -9.67
N GLN A 101 9.41 -13.36 -10.11
CA GLN A 101 8.26 -12.62 -9.57
C GLN A 101 7.08 -12.71 -10.52
N LYS A 102 6.12 -13.59 -10.21
CA LYS A 102 4.85 -13.65 -10.93
C LYS A 102 3.86 -12.67 -10.28
N MET A 103 3.95 -11.40 -10.67
CA MET A 103 3.02 -10.38 -10.22
C MET A 103 2.74 -9.37 -11.32
N GLN A 104 1.55 -8.78 -11.24
CA GLN A 104 1.13 -7.64 -12.03
C GLN A 104 1.45 -6.35 -11.28
N LEU A 105 1.79 -5.30 -12.00
CA LEU A 105 2.09 -3.97 -11.49
C LEU A 105 1.14 -2.97 -12.14
N ARG A 106 0.48 -2.14 -11.33
CA ARG A 106 -0.31 -1.00 -11.79
C ARG A 106 0.27 0.27 -11.18
N TYR A 107 0.86 1.11 -12.02
CA TYR A 107 1.31 2.42 -11.58
C TYR A 107 0.20 3.47 -11.66
N VAL A 108 0.17 4.36 -10.68
CA VAL A 108 -0.76 5.48 -10.60
C VAL A 108 0.01 6.78 -10.72
N ALA A 109 -0.30 7.57 -11.75
CA ALA A 109 0.31 8.87 -11.96
C ALA A 109 -0.61 9.99 -11.50
N ILE A 110 -0.14 10.79 -10.55
CA ILE A 110 -0.74 12.08 -10.19
C ILE A 110 0.18 13.24 -10.62
N PRO A 111 -0.29 14.50 -10.65
CA PRO A 111 0.58 15.65 -10.90
C PRO A 111 1.78 15.68 -9.94
N LYS A 112 2.97 16.02 -10.45
CA LYS A 112 4.21 16.05 -9.63
C LYS A 112 4.08 16.96 -8.40
N SER A 113 3.37 18.08 -8.56
CA SER A 113 3.07 19.01 -7.45
C SER A 113 2.23 18.35 -6.36
N ALA A 114 1.19 17.59 -6.73
CA ALA A 114 0.37 16.83 -5.79
C ALA A 114 1.18 15.73 -5.10
N TYR A 115 2.03 15.01 -5.86
CA TYR A 115 2.92 14.01 -5.28
C TYR A 115 3.88 14.60 -4.25
N ARG A 116 4.52 15.73 -4.57
CA ARG A 116 5.40 16.43 -3.62
C ARG A 116 4.66 16.86 -2.37
N LYS A 117 3.47 17.44 -2.51
CA LYS A 117 2.59 17.83 -1.39
C LYS A 117 2.19 16.63 -0.53
N HIS A 118 1.86 15.51 -1.16
CA HIS A 118 1.54 14.25 -0.49
C HIS A 118 2.75 13.71 0.28
N TYR A 119 3.83 13.39 -0.44
CA TYR A 119 4.92 12.57 0.09
C TYR A 119 5.90 13.40 0.93
N GLU A 120 6.45 14.48 0.36
CA GLU A 120 7.41 15.33 1.05
C GLU A 120 6.72 16.27 2.04
N GLY A 121 5.52 16.75 1.73
CA GLY A 121 4.74 17.64 2.58
C GLY A 121 4.04 16.89 3.72
N PHE A 122 2.85 16.36 3.45
CA PHE A 122 2.00 15.85 4.51
C PHE A 122 2.54 14.55 5.14
N SER A 123 2.93 13.57 4.34
CA SER A 123 3.40 12.27 4.86
C SER A 123 4.69 12.41 5.66
N ASN A 124 5.75 13.00 5.08
CA ASN A 124 7.06 13.04 5.73
C ASN A 124 7.24 14.17 6.76
N GLN A 125 6.55 15.31 6.64
CA GLN A 125 6.70 16.40 7.63
C GLN A 125 5.62 16.38 8.72
N VAL A 126 4.43 15.80 8.47
CA VAL A 126 3.35 15.76 9.46
C VAL A 126 3.19 14.35 10.03
N LEU A 127 2.76 13.38 9.21
CA LEU A 127 2.43 12.05 9.71
C LEU A 127 3.62 11.35 10.34
N TRP A 128 4.78 11.43 9.69
CA TRP A 128 6.00 10.81 10.20
C TRP A 128 6.39 11.36 11.57
N PHE A 129 6.46 12.69 11.70
CA PHE A 129 6.79 13.35 12.98
C PHE A 129 5.73 13.07 14.05
N LEU A 130 4.45 13.04 13.69
CA LEU A 130 3.35 12.76 14.62
C LEU A 130 3.46 11.34 15.18
N GLN A 131 3.67 10.36 14.32
CA GLN A 131 3.83 8.95 14.71
C GLN A 131 5.06 8.70 15.59
N HIS A 132 6.08 9.56 15.46
CA HIS A 132 7.33 9.43 16.20
C HIS A 132 7.36 10.30 17.46
N TYR A 133 6.24 10.94 17.81
CA TYR A 133 6.15 11.88 18.93
C TYR A 133 7.16 13.04 18.83
N LEU A 134 7.57 13.38 17.60
CA LEU A 134 8.49 14.48 17.29
C LEU A 134 7.75 15.71 16.76
N TYR A 135 6.43 15.64 16.60
CA TYR A 135 5.65 16.73 16.03
C TYR A 135 5.57 17.91 17.01
N ASN A 136 6.14 19.03 16.61
CA ASN A 136 6.06 20.30 17.32
C ASN A 136 5.48 21.37 16.36
N PRO A 137 4.15 21.57 16.33
CA PRO A 137 3.53 22.51 15.42
C PRO A 137 3.92 23.95 15.80
N ASN A 138 4.43 24.70 14.84
CA ASN A 138 4.56 26.16 14.98
C ASN A 138 3.20 26.80 14.71
N GLU A 139 2.81 27.80 15.52
CA GLU A 139 1.55 28.57 15.34
C GLU A 139 1.57 29.55 14.15
N ASP A 140 2.56 29.43 13.24
CA ASP A 140 2.64 30.27 12.05
C ASP A 140 1.49 29.98 11.07
N SER A 141 0.66 30.98 10.81
CA SER A 141 -0.45 30.90 9.87
C SER A 141 -0.02 30.46 8.46
N ALA A 142 1.20 30.81 8.02
CA ALA A 142 1.71 30.40 6.72
C ALA A 142 2.05 28.90 6.70
N PHE A 143 2.58 28.36 7.80
CA PHE A 143 2.78 26.92 7.97
C PHE A 143 1.44 26.17 7.93
N THR A 144 0.45 26.62 8.71
CA THR A 144 -0.90 26.01 8.71
C THR A 144 -1.52 25.96 7.32
N ARG A 145 -1.46 27.05 6.55
CA ARG A 145 -1.95 27.08 5.17
C ARG A 145 -1.21 26.08 4.27
N ARG A 146 0.11 25.94 4.40
CA ARG A 146 0.89 24.96 3.63
C ARG A 146 0.50 23.52 3.98
N ILE A 147 0.28 23.21 5.25
CA ILE A 147 -0.16 21.87 5.67
C ILE A 147 -1.57 21.56 5.16
N GLN A 148 -2.49 22.52 5.22
CA GLN A 148 -3.85 22.34 4.70
C GLN A 148 -3.89 22.14 3.18
N ASP A 149 -3.05 22.87 2.44
CA ASP A 149 -2.84 22.66 1.01
C ASP A 149 -2.20 21.29 0.74
N ALA A 150 -1.20 20.88 1.53
CA ALA A 150 -0.56 19.58 1.41
C ALA A 150 -1.54 18.42 1.66
N TRP A 151 -2.44 18.57 2.63
CA TRP A 151 -3.53 17.64 2.89
C TRP A 151 -4.49 17.55 1.69
N THR A 152 -5.11 18.68 1.34
CA THR A 152 -6.20 18.71 0.36
C THR A 152 -5.72 18.39 -1.05
N ASN A 153 -4.65 19.07 -1.49
CA ASN A 153 -4.17 19.04 -2.87
C ASN A 153 -2.99 18.08 -3.07
N GLY A 154 -2.58 17.37 -2.02
CA GLY A 154 -1.55 16.33 -2.08
C GLY A 154 -2.06 15.03 -1.54
N TYR A 155 -2.17 14.93 -0.22
CA TYR A 155 -2.46 13.69 0.49
C TYR A 155 -3.79 13.06 0.08
N CYS A 156 -4.88 13.82 0.06
CA CYS A 156 -6.19 13.32 -0.39
C CYS A 156 -6.18 12.93 -1.88
N VAL A 157 -5.48 13.69 -2.72
CA VAL A 157 -5.36 13.40 -4.17
C VAL A 157 -4.64 12.07 -4.41
N ALA A 158 -3.52 11.85 -3.72
CA ALA A 158 -2.73 10.62 -3.86
C ALA A 158 -3.50 9.39 -3.36
N ASN A 159 -4.09 9.46 -2.17
CA ASN A 159 -4.83 8.34 -1.60
C ASN A 159 -6.09 8.01 -2.42
N ARG A 160 -6.80 9.03 -2.92
CA ARG A 160 -7.93 8.81 -3.83
C ARG A 160 -7.50 8.10 -5.11
N ALA A 161 -6.42 8.55 -5.74
CA ALA A 161 -5.94 7.93 -6.97
C ALA A 161 -5.52 6.46 -6.77
N ILE A 162 -4.90 6.14 -5.63
CA ILE A 162 -4.58 4.74 -5.28
C ILE A 162 -5.86 3.94 -5.01
N ALA A 163 -6.80 4.49 -4.24
CA ALA A 163 -8.07 3.82 -3.94
C ALA A 163 -8.87 3.52 -5.21
N ASP A 164 -8.96 4.48 -6.12
CA ASP A 164 -9.62 4.32 -7.41
C ASP A 164 -8.96 3.20 -8.23
N ALA A 165 -7.63 3.15 -8.27
CA ALA A 165 -6.89 2.09 -8.96
C ALA A 165 -7.08 0.71 -8.30
N VAL A 166 -7.16 0.63 -6.98
CA VAL A 166 -7.46 -0.61 -6.25
C VAL A 166 -8.89 -1.08 -6.55
N ASN A 167 -9.87 -0.17 -6.58
CA ASN A 167 -11.25 -0.51 -6.91
C ASN A 167 -11.36 -1.09 -8.32
N VAL A 168 -10.68 -0.49 -9.31
CA VAL A 168 -10.60 -1.04 -10.68
C VAL A 168 -10.06 -2.47 -10.67
N GLU A 169 -9.01 -2.76 -9.89
CA GLU A 169 -8.48 -4.11 -9.78
C GLU A 169 -9.44 -5.08 -9.09
N ILE A 170 -10.14 -4.63 -8.05
CA ILE A 170 -11.17 -5.44 -7.39
C ILE A 170 -12.28 -5.81 -8.39
N GLU A 171 -12.73 -4.86 -9.20
CA GLU A 171 -13.83 -5.04 -10.16
C GLU A 171 -13.44 -5.86 -11.41
N ARG A 172 -12.14 -5.94 -11.75
CA ARG A 172 -11.66 -6.62 -12.96
C ARG A 172 -11.90 -8.15 -12.98
N GLU A 173 -11.94 -8.80 -11.82
CA GLU A 173 -12.10 -10.26 -11.72
C GLU A 173 -13.06 -10.62 -10.59
N GLU A 174 -14.03 -11.48 -10.89
CA GLU A 174 -14.99 -11.98 -9.89
C GLU A 174 -14.33 -12.99 -8.95
N GLY A 175 -14.20 -12.65 -7.66
CA GLY A 175 -13.69 -13.56 -6.63
C GLY A 175 -13.27 -12.85 -5.34
N PRO A 176 -13.04 -13.60 -4.24
CA PRO A 176 -12.58 -13.02 -2.98
C PRO A 176 -11.14 -12.48 -3.14
N ALA A 177 -11.01 -11.16 -3.08
CA ALA A 177 -9.73 -10.46 -3.13
C ALA A 177 -9.42 -9.83 -1.77
N ILE A 178 -8.13 -9.76 -1.43
CA ILE A 178 -7.67 -9.06 -0.24
C ILE A 178 -6.80 -7.89 -0.65
N SER A 179 -7.09 -6.72 -0.10
CA SER A 179 -6.33 -5.51 -0.30
C SER A 179 -5.48 -5.21 0.94
N ALA A 180 -4.17 -5.11 0.76
CA ALA A 180 -3.22 -4.71 1.81
C ALA A 180 -2.55 -3.40 1.42
N ALA A 181 -2.58 -2.39 2.29
CA ALA A 181 -1.96 -1.09 2.05
C ALA A 181 -0.79 -0.83 3.00
N GLY A 182 0.34 -0.33 2.49
CA GLY A 182 1.50 0.04 3.31
C GLY A 182 2.40 1.08 2.64
N ILE A 183 2.69 2.18 3.32
CA ILE A 183 3.65 3.19 2.86
C ILE A 183 5.00 2.85 3.47
N SER A 184 6.01 2.49 2.66
CA SER A 184 7.39 2.37 3.14
C SER A 184 8.15 3.67 2.91
N CYS A 185 8.78 4.19 3.96
CA CYS A 185 9.73 5.30 3.91
C CYS A 185 11.14 4.73 4.13
N PRO A 186 12.15 5.03 3.28
CA PRO A 186 13.51 4.55 3.48
C PRO A 186 14.28 5.54 4.35
N ALA A 187 14.10 5.46 5.66
CA ALA A 187 14.99 6.10 6.63
C ALA A 187 15.24 5.14 7.80
N THR A 188 16.22 4.26 7.61
CA THR A 188 17.04 3.58 8.63
C THR A 188 16.32 2.59 9.58
N LEU A 189 16.99 1.45 9.80
CA LEU A 189 16.58 0.37 10.71
C LEU A 189 16.03 0.87 12.06
N HIS A 190 14.75 0.64 12.31
CA HIS A 190 14.21 -0.21 13.39
C HIS A 190 12.68 -0.06 13.41
N MET A 191 12.01 -1.19 13.63
CA MET A 191 10.63 -1.31 14.13
C MET A 191 9.46 -0.99 13.17
N LEU A 192 8.57 -1.99 13.11
CA LEU A 192 7.25 -2.00 12.51
C LEU A 192 6.47 -0.69 12.74
N SER A 193 6.23 0.06 11.68
CA SER A 193 5.25 1.15 11.68
C SER A 193 4.16 0.82 10.66
N ILE A 194 3.14 0.13 11.15
CA ILE A 194 1.83 -0.02 10.50
C ILE A 194 1.24 1.38 10.39
N VAL A 195 0.95 1.81 9.17
CA VAL A 195 0.15 3.02 8.92
C VAL A 195 -1.17 2.55 8.31
N ASP A 196 -2.17 2.34 9.17
CA ASP A 196 -3.57 2.25 8.75
C ASP A 196 -4.09 3.67 8.43
N TRP A 197 -4.67 3.87 7.25
CA TRP A 197 -6.12 4.05 7.12
C TRP A 197 -6.61 4.06 5.65
N LEU A 198 -7.62 3.20 5.42
CA LEU A 198 -8.70 3.15 4.43
C LEU A 198 -8.43 3.26 2.91
N ALA A 199 -8.28 2.09 2.28
CA ALA A 199 -9.25 1.67 1.28
C ALA A 199 -9.89 0.36 1.76
N THR A 200 -11.23 0.37 1.85
CA THR A 200 -12.12 -0.71 2.27
C THR A 200 -11.65 -2.12 1.84
N ILE A 201 -11.46 -3.03 2.81
CA ILE A 201 -11.51 -4.47 2.52
C ILE A 201 -12.97 -4.79 2.19
N SER A 202 -13.31 -4.79 0.91
CA SER A 202 -14.58 -5.35 0.44
C SER A 202 -14.41 -6.87 0.35
N LEU A 203 -14.75 -7.59 1.42
CA LEU A 203 -15.13 -8.99 1.30
C LEU A 203 -16.52 -9.00 0.65
N ALA A 204 -16.58 -8.93 -0.67
CA ALA A 204 -17.81 -9.06 -1.42
C ALA A 204 -18.28 -10.52 -1.43
N SER A 205 -18.79 -11.00 -0.29
CA SER A 205 -19.66 -12.17 -0.26
C SER A 205 -21.09 -11.67 -0.52
N ARG A 206 -21.54 -11.69 -1.78
CA ARG A 206 -22.99 -11.57 -2.06
C ARG A 206 -23.70 -12.79 -1.49
N PRO A 207 -24.85 -12.63 -0.80
CA PRO A 207 -25.68 -13.77 -0.44
C PRO A 207 -26.23 -14.38 -1.73
N SER A 208 -26.06 -15.69 -1.88
CA SER A 208 -26.73 -16.47 -2.92
C SER A 208 -28.24 -16.20 -2.83
N ALA A 209 -28.79 -15.52 -3.84
CA ALA A 209 -30.22 -15.46 -4.01
C ALA A 209 -30.69 -16.86 -4.39
N THR A 210 -31.20 -17.59 -3.40
CA THR A 210 -31.93 -18.83 -3.63
C THR A 210 -33.16 -18.47 -4.46
N LEU A 211 -33.20 -19.00 -5.69
CA LEU A 211 -34.42 -19.10 -6.49
C LEU A 211 -35.49 -19.82 -5.64
N ALA A 212 -36.45 -19.06 -5.13
CA ALA A 212 -37.69 -19.63 -4.63
C ALA A 212 -38.61 -19.83 -5.83
N THR A 213 -38.59 -21.04 -6.36
CA THR A 213 -39.72 -21.62 -7.09
C THR A 213 -40.82 -21.96 -6.08
N SER A 214 -41.98 -21.29 -6.18
CA SER A 214 -43.33 -21.84 -6.00
C SER A 214 -44.34 -20.77 -6.39
#